data_AF-A0A4Y3WQE0-F1
#
_entry.id   AF-A0A4Y3WQE0-F1
#
_cell.length_a   1.000
_cell.length_b   1.000
_cell.length_c   1.000
_cell.angle_alpha   90.00
_cell.angle_beta   90.00
_cell.angle_gamma   90.00
#
_symmetry.space_group_name_H-M   'P 1'
#
loop_
_entity.id
_entity.type
_entity.pdbx_description
1 polymer ?
#
loop_
_entity_poly.entity_id
_entity_poly.type
_entity_poly.pdbx_seq_one_letter_code
_entity_poly.pdbx_strand_id
1 'polypeptide(L)'
;MSVHWGPDAAGPLAQRQAALVDALVAGGPAPPGFDAADLDATRRALLRKRAREAAAQWPLLAASYGDRWPSVFAEHRAGHGPVGALRDGWDVARAVTGLPPGAAAELAGREAAWRYDGRRSPRPRRWRRLLGRVRRGR
;
A
#
# COMPACT_ATOMS: atom_id res chain seq x y z
N MET A 1 -10.58 -44.47 -18.68
CA MET A 1 -9.81 -43.79 -17.62
C MET A 1 -10.22 -42.33 -17.62
N SER A 2 -11.23 -41.97 -16.82
CA SER A 2 -11.74 -40.59 -16.75
C SER A 2 -11.22 -39.95 -15.47
N VAL A 3 -10.37 -38.93 -15.61
CA VAL A 3 -9.89 -38.14 -14.48
C VAL A 3 -11.01 -37.18 -14.10
N HIS A 4 -11.70 -37.46 -13.00
CA HIS A 4 -12.73 -36.59 -12.46
C HIS A 4 -12.03 -35.38 -11.81
N TRP A 5 -11.87 -34.27 -12.54
CA TRP A 5 -11.53 -33.00 -11.91
C TRP A 5 -12.81 -32.47 -11.24
N GLY A 6 -13.02 -32.90 -9.99
CA GLY A 6 -14.09 -32.38 -9.16
C GLY A 6 -13.76 -31.00 -8.60
N PRO A 7 -14.76 -30.18 -8.26
CA PRO A 7 -14.58 -28.90 -7.54
C PRO A 7 -13.78 -29.06 -6.24
N ASP A 8 -13.71 -30.27 -5.70
CA ASP A 8 -12.94 -30.64 -4.50
C ASP A 8 -11.42 -30.58 -4.67
N ALA A 9 -10.88 -30.62 -5.90
CA ALA A 9 -9.45 -30.42 -6.16
C ALA A 9 -9.08 -28.92 -6.29
N ALA A 10 -10.04 -28.07 -6.68
CA ALA A 10 -9.86 -26.63 -6.77
C ALA A 10 -9.78 -25.97 -5.37
N GLY A 11 -10.50 -26.50 -4.38
CA GLY A 11 -10.45 -26.03 -2.99
C GLY A 11 -9.03 -26.08 -2.37
N PRO A 12 -8.33 -27.23 -2.42
CA PRO A 12 -6.95 -27.37 -1.95
C PRO A 12 -5.94 -26.50 -2.69
N LEU A 13 -6.09 -26.31 -4.01
CA LEU A 13 -5.20 -25.44 -4.79
C LEU A 13 -5.40 -23.97 -4.44
N ALA A 14 -6.65 -23.50 -4.42
CA ALA A 14 -6.97 -22.12 -4.09
C ALA A 14 -6.48 -21.74 -2.69
N GLN A 15 -6.60 -22.65 -1.71
CA GLN A 15 -6.06 -22.44 -0.36
C GLN A 15 -4.54 -22.32 -0.35
N ARG A 16 -3.82 -23.17 -1.10
CA ARG A 16 -2.35 -23.08 -1.21
C ARG A 16 -1.90 -21.80 -1.90
N GLN A 17 -2.63 -21.36 -2.94
CA GLN A 17 -2.36 -20.09 -3.62
C GLN A 17 -2.63 -18.90 -2.71
N ALA A 18 -3.72 -18.92 -1.94
CA ALA A 18 -4.00 -17.89 -0.95
C ALA A 18 -2.90 -17.82 0.13
N ALA A 19 -2.48 -18.98 0.66
CA ALA A 19 -1.40 -19.05 1.63
C ALA A 19 -0.06 -18.51 1.08
N LEU A 20 0.26 -18.79 -0.19
CA LEU A 20 1.42 -18.21 -0.86
C LEU A 20 1.29 -16.69 -1.02
N VAL A 21 0.14 -16.20 -1.46
CA VAL A 21 -0.11 -14.76 -1.60
C VAL A 21 0.04 -14.07 -0.26
N ASP A 22 -0.58 -14.60 0.80
CA ASP A 22 -0.48 -14.07 2.16
C ASP A 22 0.97 -14.07 2.66
N ALA A 23 1.71 -15.16 2.43
CA ALA A 23 3.13 -15.23 2.77
C ALA A 23 3.95 -14.16 2.05
N LEU A 24 3.64 -13.86 0.78
CA LEU A 24 4.33 -12.84 -0.03
C LEU A 24 3.94 -11.41 0.34
N VAL A 25 2.69 -11.14 0.72
CA VAL A 25 2.23 -9.76 0.92
C VAL A 25 2.17 -9.33 2.38
N ALA A 26 1.92 -10.25 3.30
CA ALA A 26 1.77 -9.99 4.74
C ALA A 26 2.93 -10.58 5.56
N GLY A 27 3.94 -11.17 4.92
CA GLY A 27 5.14 -11.66 5.61
C GLY A 27 4.93 -12.94 6.42
N GLY A 28 3.93 -13.75 6.07
CA GLY A 28 3.74 -15.08 6.66
C GLY A 28 4.87 -16.07 6.31
N PRO A 29 4.98 -17.20 7.03
CA PRO A 29 6.01 -18.22 6.77
C PRO A 29 5.91 -18.78 5.35
N ALA A 30 7.03 -19.29 4.83
CA ALA A 30 7.05 -19.97 3.53
C ALA A 30 6.14 -21.22 3.59
N PRO A 31 5.16 -21.35 2.69
CA PRO A 31 4.35 -22.57 2.62
C PRO A 31 5.22 -23.78 2.24
N PRO A 32 4.83 -25.01 2.63
CA PRO A 32 5.58 -26.21 2.27
C PRO A 32 5.81 -26.32 0.75
N GLY A 33 7.04 -26.63 0.36
CA GLY A 33 7.45 -26.77 -1.05
C GLY A 33 7.90 -25.48 -1.73
N PHE A 34 7.94 -24.35 -1.01
CA PHE A 34 8.50 -23.09 -1.50
C PHE A 34 9.82 -22.76 -0.79
N ASP A 35 10.80 -22.29 -1.57
CA ASP A 35 12.07 -21.83 -1.03
C ASP A 35 11.91 -20.47 -0.32
N ALA A 36 12.43 -20.38 0.91
CA ALA A 36 12.28 -19.18 1.73
C ALA A 36 13.05 -17.97 1.16
N ALA A 37 14.20 -18.18 0.54
CA ALA A 37 15.03 -17.12 -0.02
C ALA A 37 14.40 -16.53 -1.29
N ASP A 38 13.81 -17.36 -2.14
CA ASP A 38 13.05 -16.93 -3.32
C ASP A 38 11.81 -16.12 -2.93
N LEU A 39 11.10 -16.55 -1.89
CA LEU A 39 9.97 -15.80 -1.34
C LEU A 39 10.43 -14.44 -0.81
N ASP A 40 11.54 -14.40 -0.07
CA ASP A 40 12.10 -13.14 0.43
C ASP A 40 12.56 -12.20 -0.70
N ALA A 41 13.17 -12.73 -1.75
CA ALA A 41 13.52 -11.95 -2.94
C ALA A 41 12.27 -11.34 -3.60
N THR A 42 11.20 -12.15 -3.70
CA THR A 42 9.91 -11.73 -4.26
C THR A 42 9.24 -10.67 -3.39
N ARG A 43 9.21 -10.84 -2.06
CA ARG A 43 8.71 -9.84 -1.10
C ARG A 43 9.40 -8.49 -1.29
N ARG A 44 10.73 -8.48 -1.37
CA ARG A 44 11.52 -7.26 -1.60
C ARG A 44 11.18 -6.61 -2.94
N ALA A 45 11.00 -7.39 -4.00
CA ALA A 45 10.60 -6.87 -5.31
C ALA A 45 9.20 -6.23 -5.29
N LEU A 46 8.24 -6.87 -4.61
CA LEU A 46 6.89 -6.34 -4.43
C LEU A 46 6.87 -5.04 -3.62
N LEU A 47 7.64 -4.96 -2.53
CA LEU A 47 7.77 -3.73 -1.74
C LEU A 47 8.35 -2.59 -2.59
N ARG A 48 9.38 -2.83 -3.40
CA ARG A 48 9.93 -1.82 -4.32
C ARG A 48 8.89 -1.36 -5.35
N LYS A 49 8.09 -2.27 -5.89
CA LYS A 49 7.00 -1.93 -6.82
C LYS A 49 5.97 -1.03 -6.14
N ARG A 50 5.48 -1.44 -4.96
CA ARG A 50 4.52 -0.67 -4.17
C ARG A 50 5.05 0.72 -3.79
N ALA A 51 6.33 0.82 -3.45
CA ALA A 51 6.98 2.10 -3.17
C ALA A 51 6.90 3.03 -4.39
N ARG A 52 7.15 2.53 -5.61
CA ARG A 52 7.04 3.35 -6.83
C ARG A 52 5.61 3.80 -7.10
N GLU A 53 4.63 2.92 -6.94
CA GLU A 53 3.21 3.28 -7.10
C GLU A 53 2.78 4.31 -6.06
N ALA A 54 3.22 4.16 -4.81
CA ALA A 54 2.96 5.13 -3.74
C ALA A 54 3.65 6.48 -4.03
N ALA A 55 4.87 6.49 -4.57
CA ALA A 55 5.55 7.73 -4.99
C ALA A 55 4.74 8.52 -6.04
N ALA A 56 4.16 7.81 -7.02
CA ALA A 56 3.31 8.44 -8.03
C ALA A 56 2.05 9.06 -7.41
N GLN A 57 1.52 8.47 -6.34
CA GLN A 57 0.36 9.00 -5.63
C GLN A 57 0.71 10.05 -4.58
N TRP A 58 1.95 10.08 -4.07
CA TRP A 58 2.43 10.95 -2.99
C TRP A 58 3.76 11.62 -3.36
N PRO A 59 3.77 12.52 -4.35
CA PRO A 59 5.00 13.02 -4.96
C PRO A 59 5.85 13.87 -4.01
N LEU A 60 5.27 14.68 -3.10
CA LEU A 60 6.05 15.51 -2.18
C LEU A 60 6.61 14.67 -1.03
N LEU A 61 5.85 13.68 -0.56
CA LEU A 61 6.34 12.68 0.38
C LEU A 61 7.56 11.94 -0.20
N ALA A 62 7.44 11.37 -1.41
CA ALA A 62 8.53 10.62 -2.03
C ALA A 62 9.74 11.52 -2.31
N ALA A 63 9.52 12.71 -2.87
CA ALA A 63 10.60 13.66 -3.16
C ALA A 63 11.34 14.11 -1.88
N SER A 64 10.65 14.21 -0.75
CA SER A 64 11.26 14.56 0.54
C SER A 64 12.30 13.54 1.03
N TYR A 65 12.19 12.28 0.60
CA TYR A 65 13.16 11.22 0.93
C TYR A 65 14.10 10.88 -0.22
N GLY A 66 13.81 11.33 -1.45
CA GLY A 66 14.63 11.09 -2.64
C GLY A 66 14.92 9.61 -2.84
N ASP A 67 16.19 9.27 -3.05
CA ASP A 67 16.65 7.89 -3.26
C ASP A 67 16.40 6.98 -2.05
N ARG A 68 16.19 7.54 -0.85
CA ARG A 68 15.86 6.75 0.35
C ARG A 68 14.40 6.33 0.41
N TRP A 69 13.54 6.86 -0.47
CA TRP A 69 12.11 6.58 -0.45
C TRP A 69 11.77 5.08 -0.43
N PRO A 70 12.36 4.21 -1.26
CA PRO A 70 12.06 2.77 -1.22
C PRO A 70 12.37 2.12 0.13
N SER A 71 13.44 2.56 0.81
CA SER A 71 13.81 2.04 2.13
C SER A 71 12.86 2.52 3.22
N VAL A 72 12.53 3.81 3.24
CA VAL A 72 11.54 4.38 4.18
C VAL A 72 10.17 3.71 4.00
N PHE A 73 9.75 3.50 2.75
CA PHE A 73 8.51 2.79 2.47
C PHE A 73 8.55 1.34 2.99
N ALA A 74 9.65 0.61 2.74
CA ALA A 74 9.79 -0.76 3.17
C ALA A 74 9.81 -0.89 4.70
N GLU A 75 10.47 0.01 5.41
CA GLU A 75 10.51 0.06 6.88
C GLU A 75 9.11 0.10 7.50
N HIS A 76 8.20 0.87 6.89
CA HIS A 76 6.84 1.04 7.41
C HIS A 76 5.81 0.06 6.83
N ARG A 77 6.11 -0.61 5.71
CA ARG A 77 5.14 -1.47 4.98
C ARG A 77 5.54 -2.93 4.86
N ALA A 78 6.75 -3.31 5.26
CA ALA A 78 7.12 -4.73 5.36
C ALA A 78 6.17 -5.46 6.31
N GLY A 79 5.71 -6.66 5.92
CA GLY A 79 4.73 -7.43 6.69
C GLY A 79 3.29 -6.91 6.61
N HIS A 80 3.04 -5.77 5.95
CA HIS A 80 1.69 -5.24 5.76
C HIS A 80 1.20 -5.48 4.34
N GLY A 81 0.10 -6.23 4.22
CA GLY A 81 -0.58 -6.44 2.94
C GLY A 81 -0.93 -5.12 2.22
N PRO A 82 -0.96 -5.10 0.87
CA PRO A 82 -1.25 -3.90 0.10
C PRO A 82 -2.67 -3.40 0.37
N VAL A 83 -2.77 -2.12 0.73
CA VAL A 83 -4.06 -1.41 0.81
C VAL A 83 -4.27 -0.48 -0.41
N GLY A 84 -3.37 -0.55 -1.39
CA GLY A 84 -3.35 0.30 -2.58
C GLY A 84 -2.52 1.57 -2.37
N ALA A 85 -1.88 2.03 -3.44
CA ALA A 85 -0.82 3.05 -3.41
C ALA A 85 -1.16 4.34 -2.65
N LEU A 86 -2.37 4.87 -2.83
CA LEU A 86 -2.84 6.07 -2.11
C LEU A 86 -2.89 5.84 -0.59
N ARG A 87 -3.42 4.68 -0.16
CA ARG A 87 -3.54 4.35 1.26
C ARG A 87 -2.20 3.94 1.87
N ASP A 88 -1.39 3.17 1.14
CA ASP A 88 -0.03 2.81 1.53
C ASP A 88 0.80 4.07 1.82
N GLY A 89 0.77 5.09 0.94
CA GLY A 89 1.48 6.35 1.18
C GLY A 89 0.93 7.15 2.37
N TRP A 90 -0.37 7.06 2.64
CA TRP A 90 -0.98 7.70 3.81
C TRP A 90 -0.52 7.06 5.12
N ASP A 91 -0.50 5.72 5.16
CA ASP A 91 -0.05 4.96 6.31
C ASP A 91 1.43 5.27 6.60
N VAL A 92 2.28 5.34 5.57
CA VAL A 92 3.69 5.76 5.70
C VAL A 92 3.79 7.20 6.24
N ALA A 93 3.06 8.15 5.63
CA ALA A 93 3.10 9.55 6.04
C ALA A 93 2.65 9.77 7.49
N ARG A 94 1.76 8.94 8.03
CA ARG A 94 1.36 9.00 9.45
C ARG A 94 2.32 8.29 10.39
N ALA A 95 3.03 7.27 9.91
CA ALA A 95 3.92 6.45 10.73
C ALA A 95 5.30 7.08 10.92
N VAL A 96 5.77 7.88 9.96
CA VAL A 96 7.08 8.54 10.08
C VAL A 96 7.01 9.64 11.15
N THR A 97 8.03 9.70 12.02
CA THR A 97 8.21 10.82 12.95
C THR A 97 9.05 11.92 12.30
N GLY A 98 8.74 13.19 12.58
CA GLY A 98 9.52 14.31 12.05
C GLY A 98 9.43 14.47 10.52
N LEU A 99 8.23 14.38 9.95
CA LEU A 99 8.03 14.53 8.49
C LEU A 99 8.71 15.80 7.95
N PRO A 100 9.50 15.70 6.86
CA PRO A 100 10.01 16.88 6.18
C PRO A 100 8.88 17.83 5.74
N PRO A 101 9.14 19.14 5.61
CA PRO A 101 8.08 20.13 5.37
C PRO A 101 7.19 19.85 4.15
N GLY A 102 7.77 19.38 3.03
CA GLY A 102 7.01 19.03 1.82
C GLY A 102 6.06 17.85 2.04
N ALA A 103 6.55 16.80 2.70
CA ALA A 103 5.74 15.65 3.11
C ALA A 103 4.63 16.04 4.09
N ALA A 104 4.94 16.87 5.09
CA ALA A 104 3.97 17.34 6.08
C ALA A 104 2.86 18.18 5.45
N ALA A 105 3.22 19.08 4.53
CA ALA A 105 2.24 19.91 3.81
C ALA A 105 1.31 19.06 2.92
N GLU A 106 1.86 18.04 2.25
CA GLU A 106 1.05 17.11 1.45
C GLU A 106 0.06 16.33 2.32
N LEU A 107 0.53 15.76 3.44
CA LEU A 107 -0.32 15.03 4.38
C LEU A 107 -1.44 15.94 4.93
N ALA A 108 -1.09 17.14 5.39
CA ALA A 108 -2.06 18.10 5.92
C ALA A 108 -3.11 18.49 4.87
N GLY A 109 -2.69 18.76 3.63
CA GLY A 109 -3.60 19.10 2.53
C GLY A 109 -4.59 17.97 2.21
N ARG A 110 -4.12 16.72 2.28
CA ARG A 110 -4.95 15.52 2.09
C ARG A 110 -5.89 15.29 3.26
N GLU A 111 -5.44 15.44 4.51
CA GLU A 111 -6.29 15.27 5.71
C GLU A 111 -7.36 16.37 5.85
N ALA A 112 -7.05 17.58 5.39
CA ALA A 112 -8.03 18.65 5.23
C ALA A 112 -9.05 18.32 4.14
N ALA A 113 -8.66 17.62 3.08
CA ALA A 113 -9.53 17.32 1.95
C ALA A 113 -10.38 16.05 2.11
N TRP A 114 -9.86 15.04 2.80
CA TRP A 114 -10.43 13.71 2.88
C TRP A 114 -10.53 13.21 4.33
N ARG A 115 -11.46 12.30 4.57
CA ARG A 115 -11.51 11.47 5.77
C ARG A 115 -10.96 10.09 5.43
N TYR A 116 -9.95 9.68 6.17
CA TYR A 116 -9.34 8.35 6.05
C TYR A 116 -9.05 7.81 7.46
N ASP A 117 -9.66 6.66 7.77
CA ASP A 117 -9.64 5.98 9.07
C ASP A 117 -8.58 4.88 9.16
N GLY A 118 -7.73 4.73 8.15
CA GLY A 118 -6.73 3.66 8.09
C GLY A 118 -7.27 2.31 7.60
N ARG A 119 -8.58 2.18 7.36
CA ARG A 119 -9.20 0.91 6.98
C ARG A 119 -9.98 1.01 5.67
N ARG A 120 -10.84 2.02 5.55
CA ARG A 120 -11.75 2.20 4.41
C ARG A 120 -11.15 3.15 3.39
N SER A 121 -11.64 3.08 2.15
CA SER A 121 -11.22 4.02 1.10
C SER A 121 -11.45 5.48 1.55
N PRO A 122 -10.49 6.40 1.32
CA PRO A 122 -10.64 7.80 1.66
C PRO A 122 -11.91 8.41 1.06
N ARG A 123 -12.66 9.19 1.84
CA ARG A 123 -13.88 9.88 1.39
C ARG A 123 -13.71 11.40 1.40
N PRO A 124 -14.15 12.13 0.36
CA PRO A 124 -14.01 13.59 0.36
C PRO A 124 -14.77 14.23 1.53
N ARG A 125 -14.18 15.25 2.17
CA ARG A 125 -14.89 16.07 3.14
C ARG A 125 -15.87 17.00 2.42
N ARG A 126 -17.12 17.03 2.86
CA ARG A 126 -18.25 17.71 2.19
C ARG A 126 -18.08 19.23 2.00
N TRP A 127 -17.25 19.90 2.81
CA TRP A 127 -17.06 21.36 2.76
C TRP A 127 -16.20 21.84 1.58
N ARG A 128 -15.38 20.98 0.96
CA ARG A 128 -14.64 21.33 -0.28
C ARG A 128 -15.56 21.60 -1.46
N ARG A 129 -16.79 21.08 -1.46
CA ARG A 129 -17.82 21.43 -2.47
C ARG A 129 -18.34 22.86 -2.31
N LEU A 130 -18.23 23.44 -1.11
CA LEU A 130 -18.76 24.77 -0.81
C LEU A 130 -17.71 25.87 -1.08
N LEU A 131 -16.43 25.64 -0.77
CA LEU A 131 -15.37 26.63 -1.01
C LEU A 131 -14.91 26.72 -2.47
N GLY A 132 -15.15 25.68 -3.29
CA GLY A 132 -14.86 25.73 -4.73
C GLY A 132 -15.70 26.75 -5.51
N ARG A 133 -16.76 27.30 -4.91
CA ARG A 133 -17.67 28.28 -5.55
C ARG A 133 -17.25 29.74 -5.34
N VAL A 134 -16.32 30.01 -4.41
CA VAL A 134 -15.96 31.39 -4.01
C VAL A 134 -14.73 31.92 -4.76
N ARG A 135 -13.95 31.07 -5.43
CA ARG A 135 -12.69 31.46 -6.13
C ARG A 135 -12.82 31.78 -7.63
N ARG A 136 -14.03 31.88 -8.19
CA ARG A 136 -14.28 32.25 -9.60
C ARG A 136 -15.09 33.54 -9.74
N GLY A 137 -14.74 34.55 -8.96
CA GLY A 137 -15.36 35.86 -9.02
C GLY A 137 -14.42 36.93 -8.46
N ARG A 138 -13.33 37.20 -9.17
CA ARG A 138 -12.63 38.48 -9.17
C ARG A 138 -11.67 38.53 -10.35
#